data_AF-K6UVG9-F1
#
_entry.id   AF-K6UVG9-F1
#
_cell.length_a   1.000
_cell.length_b   1.000
_cell.length_c   1.000
_cell.angle_alpha   90.00
_cell.angle_beta   90.00
_cell.angle_gamma   90.00
#
_symmetry.space_group_name_H-M   'P 1'
#
loop_
_entity.id
_entity.type
_entity.pdbx_description
1 polymer ?
#
loop_
_entity_poly.entity_id
_entity_poly.type
_entity_poly.pdbx_seq_one_letter_code
_entity_poly.pdbx_strand_id
1 'polypeptide(L)'
;VKGCNLRKIYLDNKFVYIEKKIHYSNVQLIDDFLKTNTKVCIRYTDDNQVIRISKKSGIVIPWPSKTNKEDEFDDVEENPLDTPPQEALKKTYDYKADVKFMNILRQTVNKYNRELS
;
A
#
# COMPACT_ATOMS: atom_id res chain seq x y z
N VAL A 1 -0.94 10.30 19.31
CA VAL A 1 0.54 10.52 19.35
C VAL A 1 0.92 10.04 20.71
N LYS A 2 1.81 9.04 20.79
CA LYS A 2 2.02 8.25 22.01
C LYS A 2 2.25 9.17 23.22
N GLY A 3 1.37 9.09 24.21
CA GLY A 3 1.43 9.86 25.45
C GLY A 3 1.06 11.35 25.36
N CYS A 4 0.60 11.85 24.20
CA CYS A 4 0.24 13.26 24.01
C CYS A 4 -1.28 13.48 23.91
N ASN A 5 -1.73 14.68 24.29
CA ASN A 5 -3.14 15.11 24.26
C ASN A 5 -4.07 14.10 24.99
N LEU A 6 -3.66 13.71 26.19
CA LEU A 6 -4.39 12.77 27.03
C LEU A 6 -5.62 13.45 27.64
N ARG A 7 -6.77 12.78 27.56
CA ARG A 7 -7.97 13.15 28.33
C ARG A 7 -8.26 12.10 29.38
N LYS A 8 -8.50 12.59 30.59
CA LYS A 8 -8.97 11.79 31.71
C LYS A 8 -10.42 11.40 31.47
N ILE A 9 -10.68 10.09 31.46
CA ILE A 9 -12.02 9.51 31.35
C ILE A 9 -12.20 8.62 32.59
N TYR A 10 -13.43 8.60 33.11
CA TYR A 10 -13.80 7.70 34.20
C TYR A 10 -14.45 6.46 33.60
N LEU A 11 -13.84 5.30 33.80
CA LEU A 11 -14.29 4.00 33.30
C LEU A 11 -14.05 2.95 34.40
N ASP A 12 -15.04 2.10 34.67
CA ASP A 12 -14.95 0.98 35.63
C ASP A 12 -14.40 1.39 37.01
N ASN A 13 -14.96 2.47 37.57
CA ASN A 13 -14.55 3.08 38.83
C ASN A 13 -13.08 3.55 38.89
N LYS A 14 -12.39 3.63 37.75
CA LYS A 14 -11.00 4.09 37.65
C LYS A 14 -10.88 5.26 36.67
N PHE A 15 -9.87 6.08 36.89
CA PHE A 15 -9.50 7.12 35.93
C PHE A 15 -8.47 6.58 34.96
N VAL A 16 -8.81 6.60 33.67
CA VAL A 16 -7.93 6.20 32.57
C VAL A 16 -7.62 7.43 31.73
N TYR A 17 -6.39 7.52 31.22
CA TYR A 17 -5.98 8.57 30.29
C TYR A 17 -5.97 8.02 28.88
N ILE A 18 -6.78 8.62 27.99
CA ILE A 18 -6.87 8.22 26.58
C ILE A 18 -6.33 9.34 25.70
N GLU A 19 -5.45 9.00 24.77
CA GLU A 19 -4.93 9.92 23.75
C GLU A 19 -6.05 10.43 22.84
N LYS A 20 -6.05 11.74 22.56
CA LYS A 20 -6.95 12.36 21.59
C LYS A 20 -6.21 12.81 20.34
N LYS A 21 -6.94 12.87 19.22
CA LYS A 21 -6.42 13.34 17.93
C LYS A 21 -5.86 14.76 18.06
N ILE A 22 -4.75 15.01 17.40
CA ILE A 22 -4.10 16.33 17.32
C ILE A 22 -4.18 16.76 15.86
N HIS A 23 -4.61 18.00 15.60
CA HIS A 23 -4.65 18.55 14.26
C HIS A 23 -3.22 18.73 13.70
N TYR A 24 -3.01 18.50 12.41
CA TYR A 24 -1.67 18.47 11.81
C TYR A 24 -0.89 19.79 11.96
N SER A 25 -1.59 20.93 12.07
CA SER A 25 -0.97 22.23 12.31
C SER A 25 -0.22 22.32 13.64
N ASN A 26 -0.62 21.51 14.61
CA ASN A 26 -0.09 21.53 15.98
C ASN A 26 1.00 20.47 16.18
N VAL A 27 1.48 19.84 15.10
CA VAL A 27 2.58 18.88 15.11
C VAL A 27 3.60 19.23 14.03
N GLN A 28 4.87 18.92 14.28
CA GLN A 28 5.96 19.11 13.33
C GLN A 28 6.88 17.89 13.35
N LEU A 29 7.54 17.64 12.22
CA LEU A 29 8.55 16.59 12.13
C LEU A 29 9.82 17.03 12.86
N ILE A 30 10.53 16.06 13.39
CA ILE A 30 11.81 16.25 14.07
C ILE A 30 12.92 15.89 13.08
N ASP A 31 13.93 16.75 13.02
CA ASP A 31 15.15 16.52 12.28
C ASP A 31 16.03 15.51 13.02
N ASP A 32 16.48 14.46 12.34
CA ASP A 32 17.22 13.38 12.99
C ASP A 32 18.62 13.81 13.43
N PHE A 33 19.24 14.78 12.75
CA PHE A 33 20.58 15.27 13.10
C PHE A 33 20.55 16.31 14.21
N LEU A 34 19.74 17.36 14.02
CA LEU A 34 19.65 18.46 14.99
C LEU A 34 18.76 18.14 16.19
N LYS A 35 17.97 17.05 16.13
CA LYS A 35 16.95 16.69 17.14
C LYS A 35 15.99 17.83 17.50
N THR A 36 15.76 18.74 16.54
CA THR A 36 14.83 19.87 16.70
C THR A 36 13.70 19.78 15.70
N ASN A 37 12.61 20.53 15.94
CA ASN A 37 11.51 20.64 15.00
C ASN A 37 11.97 21.23 13.65
N THR A 38 11.42 20.77 12.55
CA THR A 38 11.77 21.28 11.23
C THR A 38 10.57 21.32 10.29
N LYS A 39 10.59 22.31 9.38
CA LYS A 39 9.69 22.31 8.22
C LYS A 39 10.31 21.43 7.16
N VAL A 40 9.50 20.62 6.50
CA VAL A 40 9.96 19.73 5.42
C VAL A 40 9.57 20.26 4.04
N CYS A 41 10.34 19.88 3.04
CA CYS A 41 10.03 20.05 1.63
C CYS A 41 10.00 18.67 0.97
N ILE A 42 9.12 18.47 -0.01
CA ILE A 42 9.05 17.23 -0.80
C ILE A 42 9.87 17.44 -2.07
N ARG A 43 10.76 16.48 -2.38
CA ARG A 43 11.59 16.48 -3.60
C ARG A 43 11.63 15.06 -4.18
N TYR A 44 12.06 14.96 -5.44
CA TYR A 44 12.31 13.70 -6.13
C TYR A 44 13.82 13.42 -6.20
N THR A 45 14.19 12.17 -5.98
CA THR A 45 15.52 11.64 -6.30
C THR A 45 15.63 11.39 -7.82
N ASP A 46 16.83 11.13 -8.32
CA ASP A 46 17.07 10.78 -9.73
C ASP A 46 16.30 9.52 -10.16
N ASP A 47 16.10 8.56 -9.23
CA ASP A 47 15.26 7.37 -9.43
C ASP A 47 13.75 7.65 -9.38
N ASN A 48 13.35 8.93 -9.42
CA ASN A 48 11.97 9.41 -9.31
C ASN A 48 11.24 9.01 -8.01
N GLN A 49 12.01 8.70 -6.96
CA GLN A 49 11.45 8.40 -5.63
C GLN A 49 11.16 9.69 -4.85
N VAL A 50 10.02 9.72 -4.16
CA VAL A 50 9.60 10.89 -3.37
C VAL A 50 10.28 10.87 -2.00
N ILE A 51 11.10 11.89 -1.74
CA ILE A 51 11.82 12.08 -0.49
C ILE A 51 11.38 13.36 0.24
N ARG A 52 11.49 13.35 1.57
CA ARG A 52 11.26 14.54 2.41
C ARG A 52 12.61 15.08 2.85
N ILE A 53 12.79 16.39 2.74
CA ILE A 53 14.05 17.06 3.10
C ILE A 53 13.78 18.09 4.19
N SER A 54 14.57 18.07 5.26
CA SER A 54 14.55 19.08 6.32
C SER A 54 15.02 20.42 5.78
N LYS A 55 14.26 21.50 6.01
CA LYS A 55 14.70 22.86 5.61
C LYS A 55 15.83 23.41 6.49
N LYS A 56 16.03 22.87 7.69
CA LYS A 56 17.07 23.34 8.62
C LYS A 56 18.43 22.71 8.31
N SER A 57 18.52 21.37 8.30
CA SER A 57 19.78 20.65 8.09
C SER A 57 20.02 20.22 6.63
N GLY A 58 18.99 20.25 5.78
CA GLY A 58 19.06 19.68 4.43
C GLY A 58 19.02 18.14 4.39
N ILE A 59 18.83 17.46 5.53
CA ILE A 59 18.86 16.00 5.61
C ILE A 59 17.57 15.39 5.10
N VAL A 60 17.70 14.22 4.46
CA VAL A 60 16.57 13.41 4.02
C VAL A 60 15.93 12.71 5.22
N ILE A 61 14.64 12.94 5.42
CA ILE A 61 13.82 12.27 6.42
C ILE A 61 13.04 11.16 5.70
N PRO A 62 13.51 9.90 5.74
CA PRO A 62 12.86 8.80 5.03
C PRO A 62 11.44 8.58 5.56
N TRP A 63 10.62 7.90 4.76
CA TRP A 63 9.34 7.39 5.24
C TRP A 63 9.61 6.34 6.33
N PRO A 64 8.86 6.34 7.45
CA PRO A 64 9.03 5.31 8.45
C PRO A 64 8.74 3.95 7.81
N SER A 65 9.48 2.92 8.21
CA SER A 65 9.18 1.55 7.82
C SER A 65 7.71 1.26 8.17
N LYS A 66 6.93 0.82 7.18
CA LYS A 66 5.55 0.41 7.41
C LYS A 66 5.62 -0.86 8.26
N THR A 67 5.41 -0.72 9.57
CA THR A 67 5.09 -1.83 10.45
C THR A 67 3.59 -1.78 10.67
N ASN A 68 2.80 -1.93 9.59
CA ASN A 68 1.41 -2.26 9.83
C ASN A 68 1.41 -3.71 10.29
N LYS A 69 0.74 -4.00 11.41
CA LYS A 69 0.54 -5.39 11.86
C LYS A 69 -0.27 -6.22 10.85
N GLU A 70 -0.92 -5.55 9.90
CA GLU A 70 -1.60 -6.16 8.76
C GLU A 70 -0.62 -6.62 7.67
N ASP A 71 0.65 -6.18 7.72
CA ASP A 71 1.72 -6.55 6.79
C ASP A 71 2.64 -7.67 7.36
N GLU A 72 2.27 -8.33 8.48
CA GLU A 72 2.91 -9.59 8.93
C GLU A 72 2.48 -10.73 7.98
N PHE A 73 2.78 -10.60 6.69
CA PHE A 73 2.59 -11.64 5.67
C PHE A 73 3.46 -12.87 5.92
N ASP A 74 4.49 -12.75 6.76
CA ASP A 74 5.41 -13.84 7.09
C ASP A 74 4.77 -14.88 8.03
N ASP A 75 3.74 -14.50 8.81
CA ASP A 75 3.07 -15.35 9.80
C ASP A 75 1.62 -15.71 9.43
N VAL A 76 1.26 -15.60 8.15
CA VAL A 76 -0.09 -15.99 7.67
C VAL A 76 -0.12 -17.50 7.44
N GLU A 77 -0.88 -18.22 8.25
CA GLU A 77 -1.16 -19.63 8.00
C GLU A 77 -1.89 -19.81 6.66
N GLU A 78 -1.42 -20.74 5.83
CA GLU A 78 -2.00 -21.02 4.51
C GLU A 78 -3.41 -21.58 4.69
N ASN A 79 -4.41 -20.73 4.46
CA ASN A 79 -5.81 -21.13 4.49
C ASN A 79 -6.11 -22.03 3.26
N PRO A 80 -6.81 -23.16 3.42
CA PRO A 80 -7.13 -24.04 2.30
C PRO A 80 -7.97 -23.40 1.18
N LEU A 81 -8.60 -22.25 1.42
CA LEU A 81 -9.34 -21.50 0.39
C LEU A 81 -8.48 -20.45 -0.33
N ASP A 82 -7.27 -20.17 0.13
CA ASP A 82 -6.37 -19.18 -0.46
C ASP A 82 -5.45 -19.84 -1.50
N THR A 83 -5.27 -19.17 -2.64
CA THR A 83 -4.46 -19.71 -3.75
C THR A 83 -2.98 -19.39 -3.54
N PRO A 84 -2.06 -20.36 -3.69
CA PRO A 84 -0.64 -20.10 -3.51
C PRO A 84 -0.13 -19.10 -4.57
N PRO A 85 0.85 -18.23 -4.23
CA PRO A 85 1.35 -17.22 -5.16
C PRO A 85 1.88 -17.78 -6.48
N GLN A 86 2.46 -18.99 -6.43
CA GLN A 86 2.98 -19.68 -7.61
C GLN A 86 1.89 -20.02 -8.63
N GLU A 87 0.70 -20.40 -8.15
CA GLU A 87 -0.45 -20.69 -9.00
C GLU A 87 -1.10 -19.39 -9.50
N ALA A 88 -1.24 -18.39 -8.64
CA ALA A 88 -1.81 -17.09 -9.02
C ALA A 88 -0.99 -16.35 -10.08
N LEU A 89 0.34 -16.43 -10.01
CA LEU A 89 1.26 -15.80 -10.98
C LEU A 89 1.49 -16.66 -12.23
N LYS A 90 0.95 -17.88 -12.28
CA LYS A 90 1.11 -18.77 -13.42
C LYS A 90 0.47 -18.14 -14.65
N LYS A 91 1.29 -17.81 -15.65
CA LYS A 91 0.80 -17.32 -16.94
C LYS A 91 0.15 -18.46 -17.74
N THR A 92 -1.16 -18.61 -17.60
CA THR A 92 -1.95 -19.63 -18.28
C THR A 92 -2.50 -19.18 -19.63
N TYR A 93 -2.56 -17.87 -19.89
CA TYR A 93 -3.16 -17.31 -21.10
C TYR A 93 -2.14 -17.16 -22.26
N ASP A 94 -2.39 -17.85 -23.37
CA ASP A 94 -1.72 -17.63 -24.66
C ASP A 94 -2.62 -16.87 -25.63
N TYR A 95 -2.35 -15.57 -25.74
CA TYR A 95 -3.06 -14.66 -26.62
C TYR A 95 -2.99 -15.07 -28.11
N LYS A 96 -1.86 -15.61 -28.59
CA LYS A 96 -1.69 -15.91 -30.02
C LYS A 96 -2.56 -17.10 -30.43
N ALA A 97 -2.65 -18.11 -29.57
CA ALA A 97 -3.50 -19.26 -29.79
C ALA A 97 -4.98 -18.85 -29.77
N ASP A 98 -5.37 -18.02 -28.81
CA ASP A 98 -6.75 -17.55 -28.64
C ASP A 98 -7.20 -16.69 -29.84
N VAL A 99 -6.40 -15.72 -30.28
CA VAL A 99 -6.74 -14.90 -31.46
C VAL A 99 -6.89 -15.75 -32.72
N LYS A 100 -6.02 -16.74 -32.93
CA LYS A 100 -6.14 -17.67 -34.06
C LYS A 100 -7.44 -18.47 -33.99
N PHE A 101 -7.76 -19.01 -32.81
CA PHE A 101 -8.98 -19.75 -32.59
C PHE A 101 -10.22 -18.89 -32.83
N MET A 102 -10.24 -17.66 -32.31
CA MET A 102 -11.34 -16.71 -32.53
C MET A 102 -11.50 -16.31 -33.99
N ASN A 103 -10.40 -16.13 -34.73
CA ASN A 103 -10.46 -15.86 -36.17
C ASN A 103 -11.02 -17.06 -36.95
N ILE A 104 -10.62 -18.29 -36.59
CA ILE A 104 -11.16 -19.51 -37.18
C ILE A 104 -12.65 -19.64 -36.89
N LEU A 105 -13.07 -19.47 -35.62
CA LEU A 105 -14.48 -19.48 -35.24
C LEU A 105 -15.29 -18.44 -36.01
N ARG A 106 -14.81 -17.21 -36.11
CA ARG A 106 -15.50 -16.17 -36.90
C ARG A 106 -15.66 -16.55 -38.36
N GLN A 107 -14.70 -17.28 -38.93
CA GLN A 107 -14.81 -17.76 -40.30
C GLN A 107 -15.79 -18.93 -40.43
N THR A 108 -15.80 -19.86 -39.47
CA THR A 108 -16.66 -21.06 -39.52
C THR A 108 -18.12 -20.75 -39.18
N VAL A 109 -18.40 -19.85 -38.23
CA VAL A 109 -19.77 -19.52 -37.78
C VAL A 109 -20.37 -18.30 -38.51
N ASN A 110 -20.15 -18.22 -39.83
CA ASN A 110 -20.81 -17.21 -40.66
C ASN A 110 -22.21 -17.67 -41.09
N LYS A 111 -23.15 -16.73 -41.25
CA LYS A 111 -24.55 -16.98 -41.66
C LYS A 111 -24.67 -17.90 -42.88
N TYR A 112 -23.69 -17.85 -43.78
CA TYR A 112 -23.64 -18.60 -45.05
C TYR A 112 -22.97 -19.97 -44.94
N ASN A 113 -22.32 -20.30 -43.82
CA ASN A 113 -21.67 -21.60 -43.58
C ASN A 113 -22.54 -22.57 -42.77
N ARG A 114 -23.81 -22.21 -42.51
CA ARG A 114 -24.73 -22.98 -41.66
C ARG A 114 -25.34 -24.22 -42.35
N GLU A 115 -25.31 -24.29 -43.68
CA GLU A 115 -26.06 -25.29 -44.46
C GLU A 115 -25.19 -26.40 -45.07
N LEU A 116 -23.94 -26.57 -44.62
CA LEU A 116 -23.01 -27.61 -45.09
C LEU A 116 -22.78 -28.74 -44.09
N SER A 117 -23.71 -28.98 -43.15
CA SER A 117 -23.72 -30.15 -42.26
C SER A 117 -25.05 -30.88 -42.28
#